data_AF-A0AAE3QMR6-F1
#
_entry.id   AF-A0AAE3QMR6-F1
#
_cell.length_a   1.000
_cell.length_b   1.000
_cell.length_c   1.000
_cell.angle_alpha   90.00
_cell.angle_beta   90.00
_cell.angle_gamma   90.00
#
_symmetry.space_group_name_H-M   'P 1'
#
loop_
_entity.id
_entity.type
_entity.pdbx_description
1 polymer ?
#
loop_
_entity_poly.entity_id
_entity_poly.type
_entity_poly.pdbx_seq_one_letter_code
_entity_poly.pdbx_strand_id
1 'polypeptide(L)'
;MKKVLNKLLDWYLKNPILLDIVFVVFIYFILSNIRSILGAWHISEALIKDMSLCASKESLGDIFSSLIGTCISLAGFILAALTIIVTFRSNIKAKGLHDASNALEFILSGKYYNSIVQVYTQAIIEFIIIAITLYFFWLFADIFNSNCRLTKIAFCSIFCVTTSSARSLWVLFWILNSEFIHRR
;
A
#
# COMPACT_ATOMS: atom_id res chain seq x y z
N MET A 1 -10.66 24.14 -4.41
CA MET A 1 -10.55 22.67 -4.22
C MET A 1 -9.24 22.05 -4.74
N LYS A 2 -8.81 22.28 -5.99
CA LYS A 2 -7.55 21.70 -6.52
C LYS A 2 -6.29 21.95 -5.68
N LYS A 3 -6.11 23.16 -5.11
CA LYS A 3 -4.96 23.47 -4.23
C LYS A 3 -4.94 22.67 -2.92
N VAL A 4 -6.10 22.35 -2.36
CA VAL A 4 -6.20 21.57 -1.11
C VAL A 4 -5.92 20.10 -1.40
N LEU A 5 -6.47 19.57 -2.50
CA LEU A 5 -6.23 18.19 -2.94
C LEU A 5 -4.74 17.93 -3.19
N ASN A 6 -4.06 18.85 -3.87
CA ASN A 6 -2.63 18.72 -4.14
C ASN A 6 -1.79 18.77 -2.85
N LYS A 7 -2.13 19.65 -1.90
CA LYS A 7 -1.45 19.69 -0.60
C LYS A 7 -1.63 18.41 0.22
N LEU A 8 -2.83 17.84 0.18
CA LEU A 8 -3.14 16.61 0.91
C LEU A 8 -2.42 15.42 0.27
N LEU A 9 -2.32 15.41 -1.06
CA LEU A 9 -1.56 14.42 -1.81
C LEU A 9 -0.05 14.52 -1.55
N ASP A 10 0.51 15.73 -1.60
CA ASP A 10 1.93 15.97 -1.31
C ASP A 10 2.28 15.55 0.12
N TRP A 11 1.37 15.79 1.06
CA TRP A 11 1.53 15.34 2.44
C TRP A 11 1.45 13.80 2.56
N TYR A 12 0.51 13.17 1.84
CA TYR A 12 0.38 11.71 1.79
C TYR A 12 1.63 11.03 1.21
N LEU A 13 2.18 11.58 0.13
CA LEU A 13 3.42 11.08 -0.48
C LEU A 13 4.64 11.28 0.41
N LYS A 14 4.63 12.29 1.30
CA LYS A 14 5.73 12.57 2.23
C LYS A 14 5.77 11.63 3.43
N ASN A 15 4.59 11.25 3.96
CA ASN A 15 4.48 10.40 5.15
C ASN A 15 3.43 9.28 4.98
N PRO A 16 3.63 8.35 4.04
CA PRO A 16 2.63 7.33 3.73
C PRO A 16 2.35 6.41 4.91
N ILE A 17 3.41 5.94 5.59
CA ILE A 17 3.31 5.01 6.72
C ILE A 17 2.41 5.55 7.84
N LEU A 18 2.54 6.83 8.18
CA LEU A 18 1.76 7.43 9.27
C LEU A 18 0.26 7.46 8.91
N LEU A 19 -0.04 7.75 7.65
CA LEU A 19 -1.42 7.74 7.15
C LEU A 19 -1.99 6.33 7.08
N ASP A 20 -1.22 5.37 6.59
CA ASP A 20 -1.66 3.98 6.52
C ASP A 20 -1.95 3.43 7.93
N ILE A 21 -1.16 3.80 8.95
CA ILE A 21 -1.46 3.47 10.37
C ILE A 21 -2.77 4.12 10.82
N VAL A 22 -2.97 5.41 10.58
CA VAL A 22 -4.22 6.10 10.96
C VAL A 22 -5.43 5.46 10.28
N PHE A 23 -5.31 5.09 9.00
CA PHE A 23 -6.36 4.41 8.25
C PHE A 23 -6.63 3.00 8.76
N VAL A 24 -5.60 2.24 9.14
CA VAL A 24 -5.76 0.91 9.76
C VAL A 24 -6.52 1.01 11.07
N VAL A 25 -6.13 1.95 11.94
CA VAL A 25 -6.82 2.18 13.22
C VAL A 25 -8.28 2.55 12.97
N PHE A 26 -8.54 3.40 11.98
CA PHE A 26 -9.89 3.79 11.60
C PHE A 26 -10.72 2.62 11.06
N ILE A 27 -10.17 1.80 10.16
CA ILE A 27 -10.85 0.61 9.62
C ILE A 27 -11.10 -0.41 10.71
N TYR A 28 -10.12 -0.66 11.57
CA TYR A 28 -10.26 -1.56 12.71
C TYR A 28 -11.38 -1.09 13.64
N PHE A 29 -11.43 0.22 13.92
CA PHE A 29 -12.49 0.81 14.73
C PHE A 29 -13.87 0.65 14.09
N ILE A 30 -14.00 0.89 12.78
CA ILE A 30 -15.26 0.65 12.04
C ILE A 30 -15.66 -0.82 12.11
N LEU A 31 -14.74 -1.74 11.80
CA LEU A 31 -15.00 -3.19 11.85
C LEU A 31 -15.35 -3.68 13.26
N SER A 32 -14.82 -3.04 14.30
CA SER A 32 -15.16 -3.36 15.68
C SER A 32 -16.52 -2.84 16.11
N ASN A 33 -16.94 -1.69 15.59
CA ASN A 33 -18.21 -1.04 15.96
C ASN A 33 -19.33 -1.29 14.94
N ILE A 34 -19.09 -2.07 13.88
CA ILE A 34 -20.03 -2.28 12.79
C ILE A 34 -21.40 -2.79 13.28
N ARG A 35 -21.41 -3.63 14.33
CA ARG A 35 -22.65 -4.12 14.97
C ARG A 35 -23.42 -3.02 15.69
N SER A 36 -22.72 -2.11 16.37
CA SER A 36 -23.32 -0.96 17.06
C SER A 36 -23.87 0.06 16.04
N ILE A 37 -23.10 0.29 14.96
CA ILE A 37 -23.48 1.19 13.87
C ILE A 37 -24.68 0.63 13.10
N LEU A 38 -24.67 -0.64 12.68
CA LEU A 38 -25.82 -1.24 11.98
C LEU A 38 -27.07 -1.36 12.88
N GLY A 39 -26.90 -1.61 14.18
CA GLY A 39 -28.00 -1.60 15.14
C GLY A 39 -28.67 -0.23 15.26
N ALA A 40 -27.89 0.86 15.19
CA ALA A 40 -28.42 2.23 15.16
C ALA A 40 -29.17 2.56 13.85
N TRP A 41 -28.93 1.81 12.77
CA TRP A 41 -29.57 2.00 11.46
C TRP A 41 -30.83 1.16 11.24
N HIS A 42 -31.34 0.46 12.27
CA HIS A 42 -32.57 -0.34 12.20
C HIS A 42 -32.55 -1.46 11.12
N ILE A 43 -31.36 -1.92 10.73
CA ILE A 43 -31.20 -3.03 9.79
C ILE A 43 -31.46 -4.34 10.55
N SER A 44 -32.32 -5.21 10.01
CA SER A 44 -32.86 -6.38 10.73
C SER A 44 -31.77 -7.23 11.39
N GLU A 45 -32.00 -7.66 12.64
CA GLU A 45 -31.09 -8.51 13.41
C GLU A 45 -30.73 -9.83 12.71
N ALA A 46 -31.59 -10.30 11.79
CA ALA A 46 -31.34 -11.49 10.97
C ALA A 46 -30.11 -11.32 10.05
N LEU A 47 -29.94 -10.14 9.44
CA LEU A 47 -28.78 -9.85 8.58
C LEU A 47 -27.47 -9.72 9.39
N ILE A 48 -27.58 -9.24 10.63
CA ILE A 48 -26.44 -9.01 11.53
C ILE A 48 -25.91 -10.34 12.11
N LYS A 49 -26.80 -11.32 12.31
CA LYS A 49 -26.46 -12.64 12.85
C LYS A 49 -25.68 -13.50 11.85
N ASP A 50 -25.99 -13.39 10.56
CA ASP A 50 -25.28 -14.09 9.49
C ASP A 50 -23.97 -13.40 9.07
N MET A 51 -23.83 -12.10 9.38
CA MET A 51 -22.61 -11.33 9.13
C MET A 51 -21.57 -11.47 10.26
N SER A 52 -21.48 -12.64 10.90
CA SER A 52 -20.30 -12.94 11.71
C SER A 52 -19.12 -13.12 10.77
N LEU A 53 -18.38 -12.03 10.51
CA LEU A 53 -17.12 -11.95 9.77
C LEU A 53 -15.98 -12.70 10.48
N CYS A 54 -16.24 -13.94 10.91
CA CYS A 54 -15.27 -14.79 11.58
C CYS A 54 -15.01 -15.96 10.62
N ALA A 55 -13.95 -15.81 9.84
CA ALA A 55 -13.51 -16.85 8.92
C ALA A 55 -13.09 -18.11 9.70
N SER A 56 -13.21 -19.28 9.07
CA SER A 56 -12.74 -20.53 9.68
C SER A 56 -11.22 -20.50 9.85
N LYS A 57 -10.69 -21.22 10.83
CA LYS A 57 -9.25 -21.24 11.11
C LYS A 57 -8.42 -21.69 9.90
N GLU A 58 -8.92 -22.66 9.15
CA GLU A 58 -8.30 -23.15 7.91
C GLU A 58 -8.23 -22.03 6.86
N SER A 59 -9.36 -21.36 6.58
CA SER A 59 -9.38 -20.24 5.63
C SER A 59 -8.50 -19.07 6.04
N LEU A 60 -8.34 -18.81 7.34
CA LEU A 60 -7.43 -17.77 7.84
C LEU A 60 -5.96 -18.11 7.59
N GLY A 61 -5.58 -19.39 7.72
CA GLY A 61 -4.24 -19.86 7.38
C GLY A 61 -3.89 -19.58 5.92
N ASP A 62 -4.81 -19.92 5.01
CA ASP A 62 -4.64 -19.69 3.57
C ASP A 62 -4.58 -18.20 3.22
N ILE A 63 -5.42 -17.38 3.84
CA ILE A 63 -5.43 -15.92 3.65
C ILE A 63 -4.09 -15.31 4.10
N PHE A 64 -3.59 -15.68 5.29
CA PHE A 64 -2.31 -15.16 5.77
C PHE A 64 -1.15 -15.61 4.89
N SER A 65 -1.09 -16.89 4.52
CA SER A 65 -0.06 -17.43 3.62
C SER A 65 -0.05 -16.70 2.27
N SER A 66 -1.24 -16.51 1.68
CA SER A 66 -1.40 -15.80 0.40
C SER A 66 -1.02 -14.33 0.48
N LEU A 67 -1.41 -13.64 1.56
CA LEU A 67 -1.05 -12.24 1.80
C LEU A 67 0.45 -12.05 1.99
N ILE A 68 1.09 -12.92 2.76
CA ILE A 68 2.53 -12.91 2.97
C ILE A 68 3.25 -13.08 1.63
N GLY A 69 2.87 -14.09 0.85
CA GLY A 69 3.44 -14.33 -0.49
C GLY A 69 3.26 -13.13 -1.41
N THR A 70 2.09 -12.50 -1.37
CA THR A 70 1.78 -11.29 -2.14
C THR A 70 2.66 -10.10 -1.72
N CYS A 71 2.86 -9.88 -0.42
CA CYS A 71 3.74 -8.81 0.09
C CYS A 71 5.19 -9.00 -0.39
N ILE A 72 5.72 -10.22 -0.30
CA ILE A 72 7.09 -10.55 -0.73
C ILE A 72 7.21 -10.34 -2.25
N SER A 73 6.23 -10.81 -3.03
CA SER A 73 6.21 -10.64 -4.49
C SER A 73 6.17 -9.16 -4.91
N LEU A 74 5.29 -8.36 -4.29
CA LEU A 74 5.15 -6.93 -4.56
C LEU A 74 6.41 -6.14 -4.15
N ALA A 75 7.02 -6.46 -3.02
CA ALA A 75 8.28 -5.88 -2.60
C ALA A 75 9.39 -6.15 -3.63
N GLY A 76 9.48 -7.39 -4.14
CA GLY A 76 10.41 -7.77 -5.20
C GLY A 76 10.15 -7.04 -6.52
N PHE A 77 8.87 -6.92 -6.93
CA PHE A 77 8.48 -6.17 -8.12
C PHE A 77 8.89 -4.68 -8.01
N ILE A 78 8.62 -4.05 -6.87
CA ILE A 78 8.98 -2.64 -6.65
C ILE A 78 10.50 -2.47 -6.61
N LEU A 79 11.24 -3.39 -6.00
CA LEU A 79 12.71 -3.36 -5.99
C LEU A 79 13.29 -3.47 -7.41
N ALA A 80 12.72 -4.31 -8.27
CA ALA A 80 13.10 -4.41 -9.68
C ALA A 80 12.84 -3.09 -10.42
N ALA A 81 11.65 -2.49 -10.25
CA ALA A 81 11.31 -1.20 -10.83
C ALA A 81 12.27 -0.09 -10.36
N LEU A 82 12.60 -0.05 -9.06
CA LEU A 82 13.54 0.90 -8.51
C LEU A 82 14.96 0.72 -9.08
N THR A 83 15.40 -0.52 -9.28
CA THR A 83 16.70 -0.83 -9.89
C THR A 83 16.80 -0.31 -11.33
N ILE A 84 15.72 -0.46 -12.11
CA ILE A 84 15.63 0.09 -13.47
C ILE A 84 15.74 1.63 -13.43
N ILE A 85 15.00 2.28 -12.54
CA ILE A 85 15.02 3.74 -12.35
C ILE A 85 16.43 4.24 -11.97
N VAL A 86 17.11 3.57 -11.04
CA VAL A 86 18.48 3.91 -10.61
C VAL A 86 19.47 3.74 -11.76
N THR A 87 19.34 2.65 -12.53
CA THR A 87 20.21 2.36 -13.68
C THR A 87 20.07 3.44 -14.76
N PHE A 88 18.83 3.84 -15.09
CA PHE A 88 18.60 4.95 -16.03
C PHE A 88 19.24 6.25 -15.54
N ARG A 89 19.11 6.59 -14.25
CA ARG A 89 19.76 7.79 -13.70
C ARG A 89 21.28 7.74 -13.84
N SER A 90 21.90 6.59 -13.56
CA SER A 90 23.35 6.42 -13.71
C SER A 90 23.80 6.67 -15.15
N ASN A 91 23.06 6.12 -16.12
CA ASN A 91 23.33 6.30 -17.55
C ASN A 91 23.18 7.76 -18.00
N ILE A 92 22.16 8.48 -17.51
CA ILE A 92 21.97 9.91 -17.80
C ILE A 92 23.12 10.74 -17.22
N LYS A 93 23.54 10.45 -16.00
CA LYS A 93 24.65 11.18 -15.34
C LYS A 93 25.96 11.04 -16.11
N ALA A 94 26.19 9.90 -16.76
CA ALA A 94 27.36 9.67 -17.61
C ALA A 94 27.31 10.44 -18.94
N LYS A 95 26.12 10.72 -19.49
CA LYS A 95 25.93 11.45 -20.76
C LYS A 95 26.00 12.98 -20.62
N GLY A 96 25.72 13.52 -19.43
CA GLY A 96 25.70 14.97 -19.18
C GLY A 96 24.31 15.57 -19.41
N LEU A 97 23.92 16.55 -18.57
CA LEU A 97 22.55 17.09 -18.50
C LEU A 97 22.11 17.88 -19.75
N HIS A 98 23.05 18.34 -20.57
CA HIS A 98 22.77 19.18 -21.73
C HIS A 98 22.18 18.40 -22.92
N ASP A 99 22.31 17.07 -22.94
CA ASP A 99 21.77 16.18 -23.99
C ASP A 99 20.47 15.48 -23.56
N ALA A 100 19.81 15.93 -22.48
CA ALA A 100 18.56 15.36 -22.03
C ALA A 100 17.44 15.65 -23.05
N SER A 101 17.21 14.69 -23.94
CA SER A 101 16.28 14.82 -25.07
C SER A 101 14.83 14.47 -24.69
N ASN A 102 14.63 13.80 -23.55
CA ASN A 102 13.34 13.27 -23.11
C ASN A 102 12.91 13.78 -21.72
N ALA A 103 11.59 13.98 -21.54
CA ALA A 103 10.99 14.39 -20.26
C ALA A 103 11.31 13.44 -19.09
N LEU A 104 11.47 12.14 -19.38
CA LEU A 104 11.91 11.14 -18.41
C LEU A 104 13.33 11.44 -17.89
N GLU A 105 14.25 11.84 -18.77
CA GLU A 105 15.63 12.18 -18.39
C GLU A 105 15.67 13.45 -17.54
N PHE A 106 14.77 14.40 -17.79
CA PHE A 106 14.60 15.60 -16.98
C PHE A 106 14.06 15.29 -15.57
N ILE A 107 13.07 14.40 -15.43
CA ILE A 107 12.52 14.00 -14.13
C ILE A 107 13.55 13.21 -13.30
N LEU A 108 14.32 12.34 -13.96
CA LEU A 108 15.34 11.50 -13.30
C LEU A 108 16.62 12.27 -12.95
N SER A 109 16.90 13.39 -13.63
CA SER A 109 18.00 14.30 -13.29
C SER A 109 17.61 15.37 -12.26
N GLY A 110 16.32 15.70 -12.17
CA GLY A 110 15.79 16.75 -11.31
C GLY A 110 15.61 16.36 -9.84
N LYS A 111 15.04 17.31 -9.07
CA LYS A 111 14.72 17.15 -7.63
C LYS A 111 13.69 16.03 -7.35
N TYR A 112 12.87 15.68 -8.35
CA TYR A 112 11.79 14.70 -8.22
C TYR A 112 12.29 13.25 -8.11
N TYR A 113 13.49 12.93 -8.61
CA TYR A 113 14.06 11.59 -8.50
C TYR A 113 14.13 11.12 -7.04
N ASN A 114 14.65 11.96 -6.14
CA ASN A 114 14.80 11.58 -4.73
C ASN A 114 13.44 11.28 -4.10
N SER A 115 12.40 12.03 -4.46
CA SER A 115 11.04 11.78 -4.01
C SER A 115 10.48 10.46 -4.55
N ILE A 116 10.70 10.16 -5.84
CA ILE A 116 10.27 8.89 -6.45
C ILE A 116 10.94 7.70 -5.74
N VAL A 117 12.27 7.76 -5.56
CA VAL A 117 13.03 6.72 -4.85
C VAL A 117 12.54 6.57 -3.41
N GLN A 118 12.28 7.68 -2.70
CA GLN A 118 11.74 7.63 -1.35
C GLN A 118 10.39 6.92 -1.29
N VAL A 119 9.46 7.20 -2.22
CA VAL A 119 8.14 6.55 -2.23
C VAL A 119 8.26 5.04 -2.44
N TYR A 120 9.07 4.58 -3.40
CA TYR A 120 9.27 3.15 -3.65
C TYR A 120 10.01 2.45 -2.50
N THR A 121 11.06 3.07 -1.95
CA THR A 121 11.77 2.52 -0.79
C THR A 121 10.85 2.41 0.43
N GLN A 122 10.01 3.41 0.68
CA GLN A 122 9.02 3.35 1.76
C GLN A 122 7.97 2.26 1.52
N ALA A 123 7.51 2.05 0.29
CA ALA A 123 6.58 0.96 -0.04
C ALA A 123 7.22 -0.42 0.20
N ILE A 124 8.49 -0.62 -0.18
CA ILE A 124 9.22 -1.87 0.12
C ILE A 124 9.29 -2.11 1.63
N ILE A 125 9.69 -1.11 2.41
CA ILE A 125 9.77 -1.20 3.86
C ILE A 125 8.39 -1.55 4.45
N GLU A 126 7.33 -0.91 3.95
CA GLU A 126 5.96 -1.17 4.38
C GLU A 126 5.54 -2.63 4.10
N PHE A 127 5.77 -3.16 2.89
CA PHE A 127 5.46 -4.55 2.57
C PHE A 127 6.23 -5.54 3.45
N ILE A 128 7.49 -5.26 3.77
CA ILE A 128 8.30 -6.09 4.67
C ILE A 128 7.72 -6.06 6.09
N ILE A 129 7.38 -4.89 6.61
CA ILE A 129 6.77 -4.74 7.95
C ILE A 129 5.43 -5.48 8.02
N ILE A 130 4.59 -5.35 6.99
CA ILE A 130 3.30 -6.06 6.91
C ILE A 130 3.54 -7.57 6.87
N ALA A 131 4.47 -8.06 6.04
CA ALA A 131 4.78 -9.48 5.94
C ALA A 131 5.27 -10.05 7.29
N ILE A 132 6.19 -9.36 7.98
CA ILE A 132 6.67 -9.76 9.31
C ILE A 132 5.52 -9.80 10.32
N THR A 133 4.66 -8.78 10.32
CA THR A 133 3.51 -8.69 11.21
C THR A 133 2.52 -9.82 10.96
N LEU A 134 2.24 -10.13 9.69
CA LEU A 134 1.38 -11.24 9.30
C LEU A 134 1.98 -12.59 9.70
N TYR A 135 3.29 -12.80 9.51
CA TYR A 135 3.99 -14.00 9.99
C TYR A 135 3.84 -14.17 11.50
N PHE A 136 3.99 -13.09 12.26
CA PHE A 136 3.80 -13.11 13.70
C PHE A 136 2.38 -13.55 14.06
N PHE A 137 1.34 -12.92 13.48
CA PHE A 137 -0.04 -13.32 13.76
C PHE A 137 -0.38 -14.73 13.28
N TRP A 138 0.23 -15.19 12.19
CA TRP A 138 0.07 -16.54 11.69
C TRP A 138 0.66 -17.59 12.64
N LEU A 139 1.87 -17.37 13.16
CA LEU A 139 2.51 -18.26 14.14
C LEU A 139 1.75 -18.34 15.46
N PHE A 140 1.16 -17.23 15.90
CA PHE A 140 0.42 -17.15 17.16
C PHE A 140 -1.09 -17.38 16.99
N ALA A 141 -1.55 -17.78 15.80
CA ALA A 141 -2.97 -17.95 15.51
C ALA A 141 -3.66 -18.92 16.48
N ASP A 142 -2.95 -19.96 16.93
CA ASP A 142 -3.46 -20.96 17.87
C ASP A 142 -3.64 -20.42 19.30
N ILE A 143 -2.86 -19.42 19.68
CA ILE A 143 -2.96 -18.77 20.99
C ILE A 143 -4.15 -17.79 21.00
N PHE A 144 -4.46 -17.20 19.84
CA PHE A 144 -5.59 -16.30 19.69
C PHE A 144 -6.91 -17.08 19.63
N ASN A 145 -7.55 -17.24 20.78
CA ASN A 145 -8.84 -17.92 20.96
C ASN A 145 -10.04 -17.23 20.24
N SER A 146 -9.82 -16.24 19.40
CA SER A 146 -10.86 -15.44 18.75
C SER A 146 -10.57 -15.27 17.25
N ASN A 147 -11.06 -16.20 16.42
CA ASN A 147 -10.96 -16.14 14.95
C ASN A 147 -11.41 -14.78 14.40
N CYS A 148 -12.44 -14.17 14.99
CA CYS A 148 -12.94 -12.85 14.61
C CYS A 148 -11.89 -11.72 14.71
N ARG A 149 -10.92 -11.80 15.63
CA ARG A 149 -9.84 -10.80 15.73
C ARG A 149 -8.82 -11.00 14.62
N LEU A 150 -8.44 -12.25 14.35
CA LEU A 150 -7.54 -12.61 13.25
C LEU A 150 -8.15 -12.22 11.91
N THR A 151 -9.46 -12.43 11.71
CA THR A 151 -10.15 -11.99 10.50
C THR A 151 -10.08 -10.47 10.32
N LYS A 152 -10.29 -9.68 11.38
CA LYS A 152 -10.14 -8.21 11.32
C LYS A 152 -8.72 -7.78 10.96
N ILE A 153 -7.71 -8.43 11.54
CA ILE A 153 -6.30 -8.17 11.20
C ILE A 153 -6.04 -8.48 9.74
N ALA A 154 -6.49 -9.64 9.24
CA ALA A 154 -6.36 -10.01 7.84
C ALA A 154 -6.99 -8.97 6.90
N PHE A 155 -8.20 -8.49 7.20
CA PHE A 155 -8.85 -7.42 6.43
C PHE A 155 -8.06 -6.11 6.45
N CYS A 156 -7.54 -5.71 7.61
CA CYS A 156 -6.70 -4.52 7.70
C CYS A 156 -5.44 -4.68 6.84
N SER A 157 -4.79 -5.85 6.88
CA SER A 157 -3.60 -6.13 6.07
C SER A 157 -3.90 -6.16 4.57
N ILE A 158 -5.01 -6.74 4.13
CA ILE A 158 -5.46 -6.69 2.71
C ILE A 158 -5.59 -5.23 2.26
N PHE A 159 -6.20 -4.39 3.10
CA PHE A 159 -6.38 -2.99 2.79
C PHE A 159 -5.04 -2.26 2.65
N CYS A 160 -4.12 -2.42 3.61
CA CYS A 160 -2.77 -1.83 3.53
C CYS A 160 -2.01 -2.25 2.27
N VAL A 161 -2.04 -3.55 1.96
CA VAL A 161 -1.36 -4.08 0.77
C VAL A 161 -1.94 -3.43 -0.49
N THR A 162 -3.26 -3.27 -0.54
CA THR A 162 -3.96 -2.66 -1.67
C THR A 162 -3.63 -1.16 -1.80
N THR A 163 -3.66 -0.40 -0.70
CA THR A 163 -3.35 1.03 -0.72
C THR A 163 -1.90 1.30 -1.08
N SER A 164 -0.95 0.56 -0.49
CA SER A 164 0.47 0.68 -0.79
C SER A 164 0.79 0.30 -2.25
N SER A 165 0.13 -0.73 -2.77
CA SER A 165 0.23 -1.15 -4.17
C SER A 165 -0.34 -0.09 -5.12
N ALA A 166 -1.54 0.42 -4.84
CA ALA A 166 -2.19 1.46 -5.63
C ALA A 166 -1.34 2.75 -5.67
N ARG A 167 -0.74 3.13 -4.53
CA ARG A 167 0.18 4.27 -4.43
C ARG A 167 1.42 4.07 -5.30
N SER A 168 2.03 2.88 -5.23
CA SER A 168 3.23 2.55 -6.02
C SER A 168 2.94 2.57 -7.53
N LEU A 169 1.81 1.98 -7.94
CA LEU A 169 1.35 1.99 -9.32
C LEU A 169 0.99 3.40 -9.80
N TRP A 170 0.38 4.22 -8.95
CA TRP A 170 0.06 5.60 -9.33
C TRP A 170 1.33 6.42 -9.60
N VAL A 171 2.35 6.32 -8.74
CA VAL A 171 3.63 6.98 -8.99
C VAL A 171 4.27 6.47 -10.28
N LEU A 172 4.20 5.17 -10.55
CA LEU A 172 4.68 4.59 -11.80
C LEU A 172 3.96 5.19 -13.02
N PHE A 173 2.63 5.20 -13.01
CA PHE A 173 1.84 5.77 -14.11
C PHE A 173 2.05 7.28 -14.26
N TRP A 174 2.30 8.00 -13.18
CA TRP A 174 2.61 9.42 -13.24
C TRP A 174 3.94 9.66 -13.96
N ILE A 175 4.96 8.85 -13.68
CA ILE A 175 6.25 8.90 -14.39
C ILE A 175 6.04 8.56 -15.88
N LEU A 176 5.31 7.50 -16.21
CA LEU A 176 5.06 7.11 -17.59
C LEU A 176 4.25 8.15 -18.39
N ASN A 177 3.21 8.72 -17.77
CA ASN A 177 2.37 9.71 -18.45
C ASN A 177 3.11 11.03 -18.71
N SER A 178 4.08 11.37 -17.86
CA SER A 178 4.95 12.53 -18.09
C SER A 178 5.82 12.37 -19.35
N GLU A 179 6.12 11.13 -19.77
CA GLU A 179 6.79 10.86 -21.04
C GLU A 179 5.85 11.02 -22.25
N PHE A 180 4.62 10.51 -22.14
CA PHE A 180 3.66 10.52 -23.26
C PHE A 180 3.18 11.92 -23.64
N ILE A 181 3.03 12.83 -22.67
CA ILE A 181 2.56 14.20 -22.93
C ILE A 181 3.60 15.03 -23.70
N HIS A 182 4.88 14.69 -23.66
CA HIS A 182 5.94 15.45 -24.36
C HIS A 182 6.25 14.95 -25.78
N ARG A 183 5.63 13.84 -26.21
CA ARG A 183 5.74 13.33 -27.59
C ARG A 183 4.59 13.77 -28.52
N ARG A 184 3.66 14.62 -28.04
CA ARG A 184 2.62 15.29 -28.85
C ARG A 184 2.87 16.79 -28.85
#